data_AF-A0A0B8QIA2-F1
#
_entry.id   AF-A0A0B8QIA2-F1
#
_cell.length_a   1.000
_cell.length_b   1.000
_cell.length_c   1.000
_cell.angle_alpha   90.00
_cell.angle_beta   90.00
_cell.angle_gamma   90.00
#
_symmetry.space_group_name_H-M   'P 1'
#
loop_
_entity.id
_entity.type
_entity.pdbx_description
1 polymer ?
#
loop_
_entity_poly.entity_id
_entity_poly.type
_entity_poly.pdbx_seq_one_letter_code
_entity_poly.pdbx_strand_id
1 'polypeptide(L)' 'MTVESLLKTIADHTAVILKDTIGNTLIKFNYGDEIEVFSPVFLYRKVKILEIDNARELIAILEDTKND' A
#
# COMPACT_ATOMS: atom_id res chain seq x y z
N MET A 1 -5.86 -3.54 9.36
CA MET A 1 -5.11 -4.55 8.58
C MET A 1 -3.71 -4.02 8.27
N THR A 2 -2.72 -4.89 8.06
CA THR A 2 -1.38 -4.47 7.60
C THR A 2 -1.31 -4.39 6.08
N VAL A 3 -0.30 -3.69 5.53
CA VAL A 3 -0.03 -3.70 4.08
C VAL A 3 0.19 -5.13 3.59
N GLU A 4 0.94 -5.95 4.32
CA GLU A 4 1.13 -7.37 3.97
C GLU A 4 -0.20 -8.11 3.82
N SER A 5 -1.11 -7.93 4.78
CA SER A 5 -2.43 -8.57 4.74
C SER A 5 -3.27 -8.08 3.58
N LEU A 6 -3.14 -6.80 3.23
CA LEU A 6 -3.81 -6.20 2.07
C LEU A 6 -3.32 -6.79 0.75
N LEU A 7 -1.99 -6.92 0.58
CA LEU A 7 -1.40 -7.47 -0.65
C LEU A 7 -1.82 -8.93 -0.91
N LYS A 8 -2.10 -9.70 0.15
CA LYS A 8 -2.66 -11.06 0.02
C LYS A 8 -4.11 -11.12 -0.47
N THR A 9 -4.81 -9.98 -0.53
CA THR A 9 -6.24 -9.91 -0.88
C THR A 9 -6.52 -9.30 -2.26
N ILE A 10 -5.50 -8.74 -2.92
CA ILE A 10 -5.64 -8.07 -4.21
C ILE A 10 -5.21 -9.00 -5.35
N ALA A 11 -5.74 -8.76 -6.55
CA ALA A 11 -5.38 -9.51 -7.74
C ALA A 11 -4.01 -9.10 -8.28
N ASP A 12 -3.34 -10.01 -8.99
CA ASP A 12 -2.14 -9.68 -9.76
C ASP A 12 -2.42 -8.54 -10.75
N HIS A 13 -1.38 -7.74 -10.99
CA HIS A 13 -1.38 -6.52 -11.79
C HIS A 13 -2.29 -5.39 -11.27
N THR A 14 -2.73 -5.43 -10.01
CA THR A 14 -3.38 -4.29 -9.35
C THR A 14 -2.35 -3.17 -9.10
N ALA A 15 -2.64 -1.95 -9.53
CA ALA A 15 -1.85 -0.79 -9.18
C ALA A 15 -2.08 -0.41 -7.71
N VAL A 16 -1.02 -0.40 -6.91
CA VAL A 16 -1.05 -0.09 -5.49
C VAL A 16 -0.32 1.23 -5.25
N ILE A 17 -1.00 2.16 -4.58
CA ILE A 17 -0.44 3.45 -4.16
C ILE A 17 -0.54 3.52 -2.64
N LEU A 18 0.61 3.54 -1.96
CA LEU A 18 0.66 3.76 -0.52
C LEU A 18 0.96 5.23 -0.25
N LYS A 19 0.12 5.87 0.57
CA LYS A 19 0.23 7.28 0.96
C LYS A 19 0.45 7.43 2.46
N ASP A 20 1.02 8.55 2.88
CA ASP A 20 1.02 8.97 4.29
C ASP A 20 -0.33 9.58 4.69
N THR A 21 -0.47 9.92 5.98
CA THR A 21 -1.72 10.46 6.55
C THR A 21 -2.11 11.83 6.01
N ILE A 22 -1.18 12.55 5.36
CA ILE A 22 -1.42 13.86 4.74
C ILE A 22 -1.57 13.78 3.22
N GLY A 23 -1.52 12.57 2.64
CA GLY A 23 -1.81 12.28 1.23
C GLY A 23 -0.58 12.23 0.32
N ASN A 24 0.65 12.35 0.82
CA ASN A 24 1.84 12.21 -0.01
C ASN A 24 2.04 10.74 -0.40
N THR A 25 2.48 10.51 -1.64
CA THR A 25 2.80 9.16 -2.11
C THR A 25 4.13 8.71 -1.51
N LEU A 26 4.11 7.61 -0.77
CA LEU A 26 5.30 6.96 -0.21
C LEU A 26 5.89 5.97 -1.21
N ILE A 27 5.03 5.17 -1.84
CA ILE A 27 5.41 4.18 -2.85
C ILE A 27 4.23 3.90 -3.79
N LYS A 28 4.54 3.63 -5.06
CA LYS A 28 3.60 3.17 -6.07
C LYS A 28 4.21 1.99 -6.82
N PHE A 29 3.45 0.92 -6.99
CA PHE A 29 3.88 -0.28 -7.70
C PHE A 29 2.68 -1.06 -8.25
N ASN A 30 2.92 -1.97 -9.19
CA ASN A 30 1.94 -2.95 -9.62
C ASN A 30 2.22 -4.27 -8.90
N TYR A 31 1.21 -4.85 -8.27
CA TYR A 31 1.35 -6.12 -7.57
C TYR A 31 1.57 -7.26 -8.57
N GLY A 32 2.50 -8.18 -8.29
CA GLY A 32 2.84 -9.30 -9.19
C GLY A 32 3.88 -8.98 -10.27
N ASP A 33 4.18 -7.70 -10.50
CA ASP A 33 5.31 -7.28 -11.34
C ASP A 33 6.61 -7.26 -10.52
N GLU A 34 7.78 -7.31 -11.18
CA GLU A 34 9.06 -7.08 -10.49
C GLU A 34 9.10 -5.65 -9.91
N ILE A 35 9.33 -5.56 -8.60
CA ILE A 35 9.42 -4.27 -7.91
C ILE A 35 10.88 -4.02 -7.55
N GLU A 36 11.51 -3.06 -8.24
CA GLU A 36 12.93 -2.75 -8.02
C GLU A 36 13.22 -2.17 -6.62
N VAL A 37 12.26 -1.45 -6.02
CA VAL A 37 12.46 -0.75 -4.74
C VAL A 37 11.19 -0.81 -3.88
N PHE A 38 10.99 -1.91 -3.17
CA PHE A 38 9.98 -2.01 -2.11
C PHE A 38 10.66 -2.23 -0.76
N SER A 39 10.54 -1.26 0.15
CA SER A 39 11.09 -1.41 1.51
C SER A 39 10.19 -2.31 2.37
N PRO A 40 10.70 -3.41 2.95
CA PRO A 40 9.90 -4.31 3.79
C PRO A 40 9.27 -3.61 5.01
N VAL A 41 9.79 -2.45 5.42
CA VAL A 41 9.23 -1.65 6.53
C VAL A 41 7.76 -1.29 6.30
N PHE A 42 7.33 -1.16 5.05
CA PHE A 42 5.94 -0.83 4.72
C PHE A 42 4.98 -2.01 4.97
N LEU A 43 5.44 -3.26 4.91
CA LEU A 43 4.59 -4.45 5.08
C LEU A 43 3.87 -4.47 6.42
N TYR A 44 4.55 -4.02 7.47
CA TYR A 44 4.04 -4.02 8.84
C TYR A 44 3.23 -2.78 9.19
N ARG A 45 3.20 -1.76 8.32
CA ARG A 45 2.40 -0.55 8.58
C ARG A 45 0.92 -0.88 8.49
N LYS A 46 0.15 -0.25 9.38
CA LYS A 46 -1.31 -0.37 9.40
C LYS A 46 -1.91 0.51 8.31
N VAL A 47 -2.87 -0.05 7.59
CA VAL A 47 -3.71 0.67 6.63
C VAL A 47 -4.85 1.32 7.41
N LYS A 48 -4.95 2.65 7.30
CA LYS A 48 -5.97 3.48 7.95
C LYS A 48 -7.19 3.71 7.06
N ILE A 49 -6.94 4.01 5.78
CA ILE A 49 -7.97 4.24 4.77
C ILE A 49 -7.60 3.41 3.55
N LEU A 50 -8.61 2.77 2.95
CA LEU A 50 -8.49 2.00 1.72
C LEU A 50 -9.53 2.52 0.72
N GLU A 51 -9.05 3.05 -0.39
CA GLU A 51 -9.87 3.48 -1.53
C GLU A 51 -9.59 2.55 -2.72
N ILE A 52 -10.65 2.11 -3.39
CA ILE A 52 -10.57 1.23 -4.56
C ILE A 52 -11.21 1.99 -5.72
N ASP A 53 -10.40 2.35 -6.72
CA ASP A 53 -10.89 2.99 -7.93
C ASP A 53 -10.90 1.95 -9.08
N ASN A 54 -12.11 1.65 -9.56
CA ASN A 54 -12.38 0.84 -10.76
C ASN A 54 -11.56 -0.46 -10.91
N ALA A 55 -11.51 -1.27 -9.84
CA ALA A 55 -10.98 -2.64 -9.76
C ALA A 55 -9.50 -2.85 -10.13
N ARG A 56 -8.80 -1.83 -10.65
CA ARG A 56 -7.39 -1.92 -11.09
C ARG A 56 -6.46 -0.99 -10.33
N GLU A 57 -6.99 -0.03 -9.57
CA GLU A 57 -6.19 0.83 -8.72
C GLU A 57 -6.68 0.76 -7.27
N LEU A 58 -5.71 0.65 -6.37
CA LEU A 58 -5.91 0.63 -4.94
C LEU A 58 -5.02 1.67 -4.29
N ILE A 59 -5.63 2.51 -3.46
CA ILE A 59 -4.95 3.56 -2.71
C ILE A 59 -5.11 3.26 -1.23
N ALA A 60 -3.99 3.11 -0.53
CA ALA A 60 -3.96 2.87 0.92
C ALA A 60 -3.24 4.00 1.64
N ILE A 61 -3.91 4.62 2.60
CA ILE A 61 -3.29 5.59 3.52
C ILE A 61 -2.78 4.83 4.73
N LEU A 62 -1.48 4.94 5.01
CA LEU A 62 -0.81 4.25 6.10
C LEU A 62 -0.83 5.10 7.37
N GLU A 63 -0.99 4.45 8.52
CA GLU A 63 -0.79 5.12 9.81
C GLU A 63 0.65 5.62 9.94
N ASP A 64 0.80 6.81 10.51
CA ASP A 64 2.11 7.30 10.90
C ASP A 64 2.68 6.41 12.00
N THR A 65 3.78 5.74 11.69
CA THR A 65 4.64 5.13 12.69
C THR A 65 5.38 6.24 13.42
N LYS A 66 4.69 6.96 14.31
CA LYS A 66 5.38 7.49 15.47
C LYS A 66 5.78 6.26 16.27
N ASN A 67 7.07 5.90 16.21
CA ASN A 67 7.64 4.97 17.15
C ASN A 67 7.37 5.53 18.56
N ASP A 68 6.48 4.86 19.29
CA ASP A 68 6.56 4.78 20.76
C ASP A 68 7.41 3.55 21.09
#